data_AF-A0A9E0VAS9-F1
#
_entry.id   AF-A0A9E0VAS9-F1
#
_cell.length_a   1.000
_cell.length_b   1.000
_cell.length_c   1.000
_cell.angle_alpha   90.00
_cell.angle_beta   90.00
_cell.angle_gamma   90.00
#
_symmetry.space_group_name_H-M   'P 1'
#
loop_
_entity.id
_entity.type
_entity.pdbx_description
1 polymer ?
#
loop_
_entity_poly.entity_id
_entity_poly.type
_entity_poly.pdbx_seq_one_letter_code
_entity_poly.pdbx_strand_id
1 'polypeptide(L)'
;MANRKGVFIGAYVPNELKESLRRRAALEHRTLSQEITRILVEAVHGKGLPVGSVDRRGNNSMPRRRSTDPLPRRRADDLPFIPSEENKK
;
A
#
# COMPACT_ATOMS: atom_id res chain seq x y z
N MET A 1 0.76 21.51 21.46
CA MET A 1 1.08 21.57 20.01
C MET A 1 2.49 21.07 19.81
N ALA A 2 2.67 19.92 19.16
CA ALA A 2 4.01 19.36 18.94
C ALA A 2 4.78 20.25 17.97
N ASN A 3 5.90 20.80 18.44
CA ASN A 3 6.82 21.62 17.66
C ASN A 3 7.56 20.68 16.68
N ARG A 4 6.95 20.37 15.52
CA ARG A 4 7.56 19.51 14.50
C ARG A 4 8.68 20.30 13.85
N LYS A 5 9.90 20.13 14.35
CA LYS A 5 11.12 20.70 13.76
C LYS A 5 11.34 20.09 12.37
N GLY A 6 10.82 20.75 11.33
CA GLY A 6 11.14 20.42 9.94
C GLY A 6 12.56 20.88 9.60
N VAL A 7 13.24 20.13 8.74
CA VAL A 7 14.53 20.53 8.13
C VAL A 7 14.24 21.09 6.74
N PHE A 8 14.85 22.22 6.39
CA PHE A 8 14.74 22.79 5.05
C PHE A 8 15.66 22.06 4.08
N ILE A 9 15.13 21.69 2.92
CA ILE A 9 15.88 21.03 1.85
C ILE A 9 16.02 22.03 0.69
N GLY A 10 17.25 22.39 0.38
CA GLY A 10 17.60 23.16 -0.83
C GLY A 10 18.21 22.23 -1.87
N ALA A 11 17.68 22.25 -3.09
CA ALA A 11 18.22 21.50 -4.22
C ALA A 11 18.13 22.33 -5.49
N TYR A 12 19.11 22.17 -6.39
CA TYR A 12 19.00 22.70 -7.74
C TYR A 12 17.98 21.88 -8.51
N VAL A 13 17.03 22.57 -9.15
CA VAL A 13 16.00 21.96 -9.98
C VAL A 13 15.93 22.74 -11.29
N PRO A 14 16.08 22.07 -12.45
CA PRO A 14 15.88 22.71 -13.75
C PRO A 14 14.51 23.39 -13.83
N ASN A 15 14.43 24.54 -14.51
CA ASN A 15 13.20 25.35 -14.57
C ASN A 15 12.01 24.57 -15.12
N GLU A 16 12.23 23.79 -16.19
CA GLU A 16 11.20 22.95 -16.81
C GLU A 16 10.62 21.91 -15.83
N LEU A 17 11.50 21.27 -15.04
CA LEU A 17 11.10 20.30 -14.04
C LEU A 17 10.31 20.96 -12.91
N LYS A 18 10.75 22.15 -12.47
CA LYS A 18 10.06 22.92 -11.42
C LYS A 18 8.65 23.32 -11.86
N GLU A 19 8.47 23.74 -13.10
CA GLU A 19 7.16 24.06 -13.65
C GLU A 19 6.25 22.82 -13.78
N SER A 20 6.80 21.71 -14.27
CA SER A 20 6.09 20.45 -14.38
C SER A 20 5.58 19.97 -13.01
N LEU A 21 6.45 20.02 -11.99
CA LEU A 21 6.09 19.71 -10.60
C LEU A 21 5.02 20.66 -10.07
N ARG A 22 5.11 21.95 -10.38
CA ARG A 22 4.09 22.94 -9.95
C ARG A 22 2.74 22.68 -10.59
N ARG A 23 2.69 22.36 -11.89
CA ARG A 23 1.44 22.00 -12.59
C ARG A 23 0.83 20.74 -12.00
N ARG A 24 1.64 19.71 -11.76
CA ARG A 24 1.20 18.46 -11.13
C ARG A 24 0.64 18.68 -9.73
N ALA A 25 1.33 19.47 -8.91
CA ALA A 25 0.86 19.82 -7.57
C ALA A 25 -0.48 20.57 -7.61
N ALA A 26 -0.64 21.51 -8.55
CA ALA A 26 -1.88 22.26 -8.72
C ALA A 26 -3.08 21.37 -9.13
N LEU A 27 -2.86 20.37 -9.99
CA LEU A 27 -3.89 19.40 -10.38
C LEU A 27 -4.40 18.56 -9.20
N GLU A 28 -3.52 18.28 -8.23
CA GLU A 28 -3.88 17.52 -7.03
C GLU A 28 -4.20 18.43 -5.82
N HIS A 29 -4.39 19.74 -6.04
CA HIS A 29 -4.65 20.75 -5.01
C HIS A 29 -3.62 20.76 -3.86
N ARG A 30 -2.35 20.48 -4.18
CA ARG A 30 -1.23 20.45 -3.23
C ARG A 30 -0.26 21.60 -3.48
N THR A 31 0.52 21.93 -2.44
CA THR A 31 1.67 22.82 -2.58
C THR A 31 2.86 22.07 -3.17
N LEU A 32 3.80 22.79 -3.79
CA LEU A 32 5.02 22.20 -4.35
C LEU A 32 5.80 21.39 -3.29
N SER A 33 5.95 21.91 -2.08
CA SER A 33 6.64 21.22 -0.99
C SER A 33 5.94 19.93 -0.56
N GLN A 34 4.60 19.90 -0.58
CA GLN A 34 3.82 18.69 -0.30
C GLN A 34 4.01 17.64 -1.40
N GLU A 35 4.04 18.05 -2.67
CA GLU A 35 4.29 17.16 -3.81
C GLU A 35 5.68 16.53 -3.72
N ILE A 36 6.70 17.35 -3.44
CA ILE A 36 8.08 16.88 -3.25
C ILE A 36 8.14 15.88 -2.09
N THR A 37 7.49 16.19 -0.97
CA THR A 37 7.45 15.30 0.19
C THR A 37 6.79 13.96 -0.15
N ARG A 38 5.67 13.98 -0.89
CA ARG A 38 5.00 12.78 -1.37
C ARG A 38 5.93 11.94 -2.26
N ILE A 39 6.58 12.56 -3.24
CA ILE A 39 7.49 11.87 -4.17
C ILE A 39 8.66 11.24 -3.40
N LEU A 40 9.25 11.96 -2.44
CA LEU A 40 10.32 11.43 -1.60
C LEU A 40 9.85 10.25 -0.75
N VAL A 41 8.64 10.34 -0.17
CA VAL A 41 8.04 9.23 0.60
C VAL A 41 7.78 8.02 -0.31
N GLU A 42 7.23 8.22 -1.51
CA GLU A 42 7.01 7.14 -2.49
C GLU A 42 8.33 6.52 -2.97
N ALA A 43 9.39 7.31 -3.13
CA ALA A 43 10.70 6.80 -3.53
C ALA A 43 11.35 5.92 -2.43
N VAL A 44 11.13 6.26 -1.16
CA VAL A 44 11.67 5.50 -0.02
C VAL A 44 10.84 4.27 0.32
N HIS A 45 9.51 4.40 0.32
CA HIS A 45 8.61 3.32 0.77
C HIS A 45 7.99 2.50 -0.36
N GLY A 46 7.98 3.01 -1.60
CA GLY A 46 7.26 2.41 -2.73
C GLY A 46 5.92 3.08 -3.03
N LYS A 47 5.41 2.88 -4.25
CA LYS A 47 4.12 3.45 -4.69
C LYS A 47 2.95 2.83 -3.92
N GLY A 48 2.05 3.68 -3.39
CA GLY A 48 0.77 3.27 -2.82
C GLY A 48 0.80 2.82 -1.36
N LEU A 49 1.96 2.92 -0.70
CA LEU A 49 2.09 2.61 0.72
C LEU A 49 1.78 3.87 1.55
N PRO A 50 0.78 3.84 2.45
CA PRO A 50 0.48 4.99 3.31
C PRO A 50 1.71 5.42 4.12
N VAL A 51 1.78 6.71 4.44
CA VAL A 51 2.89 7.29 5.22
C VAL A 51 3.14 6.50 6.51
N GLY A 52 4.35 5.94 6.66
CA GLY A 52 4.73 5.08 7.79
C GLY A 52 4.55 3.58 7.57
N SER A 53 4.00 3.15 6.42
CA SER A 53 4.02 1.74 6.04
C SER A 53 5.33 1.40 5.33
N VAL A 54 6.12 0.56 5.99
CA VAL A 54 7.28 -0.09 5.39
C VAL A 54 6.76 -1.35 4.70
N ASP A 55 6.98 -1.48 3.38
CA ASP A 55 6.71 -2.75 2.72
C ASP A 55 7.75 -3.78 3.19
N ARG A 56 7.34 -4.60 4.16
CA ARG A 56 8.17 -5.72 4.64
C ARG A 56 8.08 -6.93 3.72
N ARG A 57 7.29 -6.87 2.65
CA ARG A 57 7.16 -7.96 1.69
C ARG A 57 8.30 -7.82 0.69
N GLY A 58 9.36 -8.60 0.90
CA GLY A 58 10.39 -8.75 -0.14
C GLY A 58 9.82 -9.39 -1.40
N ASN A 59 10.55 -9.32 -2.52
CA ASN A 59 10.15 -9.88 -3.81
C ASN A 59 9.78 -11.39 -3.79
N ASN A 60 10.14 -12.10 -2.72
CA ASN A 60 9.82 -13.52 -2.50
C ASN A 60 8.65 -13.75 -1.52
N SER A 61 7.84 -12.73 -1.22
CA SER A 61 6.69 -12.87 -0.33
C SER A 61 5.64 -13.80 -0.98
N MET A 62 5.48 -14.99 -0.39
CA MET A 62 4.49 -15.97 -0.84
C MET A 62 3.08 -15.35 -0.77
N PRO A 63 2.26 -15.49 -1.83
CA PRO A 63 0.90 -14.99 -1.83
C PRO A 63 0.11 -15.58 -0.66
N ARG A 64 -0.71 -14.75 0.00
CA ARG A 64 -1.56 -15.20 1.11
C ARG A 64 -2.49 -16.28 0.56
N ARG A 65 -2.45 -17.53 1.05
CA ARG A 65 -3.20 -18.71 0.51
C ARG A 65 -4.59 -18.43 -0.11
N ARG A 66 -5.35 -17.47 0.43
CA ARG A 66 -6.63 -17.02 -0.13
C ARG A 66 -6.55 -16.41 -1.54
N SER A 67 -5.42 -15.84 -1.96
CA SER A 67 -5.22 -15.24 -3.28
C SER A 67 -4.83 -16.24 -4.37
N THR A 68 -4.41 -17.46 -3.99
CA THR A 68 -3.99 -18.52 -4.92
C THR A 68 -5.02 -19.65 -5.06
N ASP A 69 -6.07 -19.64 -4.25
CA ASP A 69 -7.08 -20.70 -4.22
C ASP A 69 -8.12 -20.50 -5.34
N PRO A 70 -8.29 -21.46 -6.28
CA PRO A 70 -9.29 -21.37 -7.33
C PRO A 70 -10.72 -21.39 -6.77
N LEU A 71 -11.63 -20.66 -7.42
CA LEU A 71 -13.07 -20.72 -7.13
C LEU A 71 -13.66 -22.04 -7.67
N PRO A 72 -14.65 -22.67 -7.00
CA PRO A 72 -15.30 -22.26 -5.75
C PRO A 72 -14.61 -22.79 -4.48
N ARG A 73 -14.50 -21.92 -3.47
CA ARG A 73 -13.92 -22.18 -2.15
C ARG A 73 -14.84 -23.08 -1.30
N ARG A 74 -14.79 -24.40 -1.48
CA ARG A 74 -15.40 -25.32 -0.50
C ARG A 74 -14.51 -25.36 0.74
N ARG A 75 -15.01 -24.89 1.89
CA ARG A 75 -14.32 -25.07 3.17
C ARG A 75 -14.45 -26.53 3.60
N ALA A 76 -13.55 -27.00 4.46
CA ALA A 76 -13.63 -28.36 5.01
C ALA A 76 -14.97 -28.65 5.72
N ASP A 77 -15.68 -27.61 6.15
CA ASP A 77 -16.99 -27.68 6.80
C ASP A 77 -18.19 -27.70 5.83
N ASP A 78 -17.98 -27.59 4.51
CA ASP A 78 -19.04 -27.65 3.49
C ASP A 78 -19.33 -29.11 3.02
N LEU A 79 -19.01 -30.10 3.85
CA LEU A 79 -19.50 -31.46 3.68
C LEU A 79 -20.90 -31.56 4.29
N PRO A 80 -21.93 -32.01 3.54
CA PRO A 80 -23.21 -32.32 4.16
C PRO A 80 -22.98 -33.39 5.23
N PHE A 81 -23.43 -33.13 6.46
CA PHE A 81 -23.40 -34.10 7.55
C PHE A 81 -24.14 -35.37 7.12
N ILE A 82 -23.40 -36.47 6.92
CA ILE A 82 -23.97 -37.80 6.73
C ILE A 82 -24.00 -38.44 8.13
N PRO A 83 -25.17 -38.62 8.76
CA PRO A 83 -25.24 -39.37 10.00
C PRO A 83 -24.76 -40.80 9.73
N SER A 84 -23.72 -41.24 10.44
CA SER A 84 -23.35 -42.66 10.47
C SER A 84 -24.49 -43.43 11.14
N GLU A 85 -25.11 -44.36 10.40
CA GLU A 85 -26.12 -45.30 10.90
C GLU A 85 -25.51 -46.31 11.89
N GLU A 86 -25.06 -45.84 13.05
CA GLU A 86 -24.50 -46.71 14.08
C GLU A 86 -24.80 -46.15 15.48
N ASN A 87 -26.09 -45.96 15.78
CA ASN A 87 -26.60 -46.04 17.16
C ASN A 87 -28.14 -46.10 17.20
N LYS A 88 -28.71 -47.21 16.74
CA LYS A 88 -30.00 -47.69 17.23
C LYS A 88 -29.77 -49.03 17.92
N LYS A 89 -29.56 -48.97 19.24
CA LYS A 89 -29.93 -50.05 20.15
C LYS A 89 -31.27 -49.69 20.78
#